data_AF-A0A954F5X5-F1
#
_entry.id   AF-A0A954F5X5-F1
#
_cell.length_a   1.000
_cell.length_b   1.000
_cell.length_c   1.000
_cell.angle_alpha   90.00
_cell.angle_beta   90.00
_cell.angle_gamma   90.00
#
_symmetry.space_group_name_H-M   'P 1'
#
loop_
_entity.id
_entity.type
_entity.pdbx_description
1 polymer ?
#
loop_
_entity_poly.entity_id
_entity_poly.type
_entity_poly.pdbx_seq_one_letter_code
_entity_poly.pdbx_strand_id
1 'polypeptide(L)'
;MNHCRYSPDEIIDPTTLWPRWPNSGLQAAYTANFLNGVADPQRIVHPRELGYQVDPGTVFTVGGGTTTFVPYPLNQNLTDPADEITYTFRDTSLLNRGGPSNGGAPPDPQMLALGLDPGIDIFRANEIRTIGLPLLVEFRCYPDGAATGLNGFDINLAANSSSKPYFRAFSTGGINTSGNAQIIDPDAQSTARGGYNPQANGQATYGRDNSYYLGALDVVIRVSRSYSVWFPADDPSNPGSQLLGAQYSPAVMEPRLADQPPGTTIEVAYRGASNVTLYLAANGVDPDPDGNLLDENGDPVAHWARVDASKLDLYGDYYNTPALHTTASSNKYIYDPNGSNRLQTETWYDDISDINGAKFYQVRLTFRSNIQSHESPILSALAIAWRQ
;
A
#
# COMPACT_ATOMS: atom_id res chain seq x y z
N MET A 1 5.34 11.86 -5.23
CA MET A 1 5.22 10.44 -4.85
C MET A 1 3.82 10.15 -4.34
N ASN A 2 3.27 8.99 -4.67
CA ASN A 2 1.99 8.45 -4.18
C ASN A 2 1.94 6.92 -4.42
N HIS A 3 0.91 6.19 -3.96
CA HIS A 3 0.73 4.78 -4.33
C HIS A 3 0.24 4.65 -5.78
N CYS A 4 0.86 3.74 -6.52
CA CYS A 4 0.47 3.43 -7.88
C CYS A 4 -0.79 2.56 -7.90
N ARG A 5 -1.70 2.84 -8.82
CA ARG A 5 -2.86 1.98 -9.10
C ARG A 5 -2.46 0.68 -9.82
N TYR A 6 -1.37 0.71 -10.57
CA TYR A 6 -0.92 -0.38 -11.43
C TYR A 6 0.32 -1.04 -10.85
N SER A 7 0.38 -2.38 -10.95
CA SER A 7 1.59 -3.14 -10.62
C SER A 7 2.00 -3.89 -11.88
N PRO A 8 3.01 -3.38 -12.62
CA PRO A 8 3.57 -4.09 -13.76
C PRO A 8 4.05 -5.49 -13.34
N ASP A 9 3.89 -6.46 -14.25
CA ASP A 9 4.30 -7.85 -14.06
C ASP A 9 4.92 -8.38 -15.35
N GLU A 10 6.23 -8.56 -15.31
CA GLU A 10 7.11 -8.85 -16.44
C GLU A 10 7.30 -10.35 -16.71
N ILE A 11 6.59 -11.25 -16.00
CA ILE A 11 6.79 -12.68 -16.22
C ILE A 11 6.59 -13.07 -17.68
N ILE A 12 7.57 -13.78 -18.23
CA ILE A 12 7.58 -14.26 -19.60
C ILE A 12 6.92 -15.64 -19.64
N ASP A 13 5.90 -15.78 -20.49
CA ASP A 13 5.28 -17.07 -20.75
C ASP A 13 6.26 -17.94 -21.56
N PRO A 14 6.67 -19.12 -21.05
CA PRO A 14 7.67 -19.96 -21.71
C PRO A 14 7.18 -20.53 -23.06
N THR A 15 5.87 -20.55 -23.31
CA THR A 15 5.30 -21.08 -24.56
C THR A 15 5.30 -20.02 -25.66
N THR A 16 4.92 -18.79 -25.32
CA THR A 16 4.76 -17.71 -26.29
C THR A 16 5.99 -16.80 -26.38
N LEU A 17 6.86 -16.81 -25.36
CA LEU A 17 7.99 -15.90 -25.16
C LEU A 17 7.59 -14.42 -25.03
N TRP A 18 6.30 -14.15 -24.85
CA TRP A 18 5.75 -12.83 -24.59
C TRP A 18 5.45 -12.65 -23.10
N PRO A 19 5.37 -11.41 -22.60
CA PRO A 19 4.87 -11.15 -21.26
C PRO A 19 3.48 -11.75 -21.09
N ARG A 20 3.26 -12.49 -19.99
CA ARG A 20 1.98 -13.09 -19.64
C ARG A 20 0.91 -12.02 -19.36
N TRP A 21 1.33 -10.90 -18.79
CA TRP A 21 0.46 -9.80 -18.38
C TRP A 21 0.82 -8.48 -19.08
N PRO A 22 0.65 -8.38 -20.41
CA PRO A 22 1.15 -7.24 -21.18
C PRO A 22 0.44 -5.91 -20.85
N ASN A 23 -0.69 -5.93 -20.15
CA ASN A 23 -1.49 -4.74 -19.83
C ASN A 23 -1.43 -4.30 -18.35
N SER A 24 -0.58 -4.91 -17.52
CA SER A 24 -0.48 -4.68 -16.07
C SER A 24 0.12 -3.32 -15.67
N GLY A 25 0.81 -2.64 -16.59
CA GLY A 25 1.60 -1.44 -16.32
C GLY A 25 0.87 -0.10 -16.47
N LEU A 26 1.65 0.98 -16.40
CA LEU A 26 1.19 2.37 -16.40
C LEU A 26 0.35 2.74 -17.64
N GLN A 27 -0.61 3.63 -17.41
CA GLN A 27 -1.43 4.28 -18.43
C GLN A 27 -0.82 5.59 -18.90
N ALA A 28 -1.22 6.00 -20.11
CA ALA A 28 -0.69 7.22 -20.72
C ALA A 28 -1.18 8.48 -19.99
N ALA A 29 -2.44 8.52 -19.55
CA ALA A 29 -2.93 9.61 -18.71
C ALA A 29 -2.29 9.49 -17.32
N TYR A 30 -1.53 10.49 -16.89
CA TYR A 30 -0.77 10.41 -15.63
C TYR A 30 -1.70 10.23 -14.42
N THR A 31 -2.82 10.93 -14.40
CA THR A 31 -3.81 10.87 -13.31
C THR A 31 -4.48 9.50 -13.18
N ALA A 32 -4.53 8.70 -14.26
CA ALA A 32 -5.11 7.36 -14.20
C ALA A 32 -4.24 6.40 -13.39
N ASN A 33 -2.94 6.69 -13.24
CA ASN A 33 -1.99 5.85 -12.52
C ASN A 33 -2.06 6.00 -11.00
N PHE A 34 -2.80 6.98 -10.49
CA PHE A 34 -2.94 7.22 -9.05
C PHE A 34 -3.94 6.23 -8.45
N LEU A 35 -3.56 5.56 -7.37
CA LEU A 35 -4.48 4.66 -6.66
C LEU A 35 -5.64 5.45 -6.05
N ASN A 36 -5.33 6.54 -5.34
CA ASN A 36 -6.31 7.43 -4.74
C ASN A 36 -5.75 8.86 -4.69
N GLY A 37 -6.05 9.69 -5.70
CA GLY A 37 -5.55 11.07 -5.74
C GLY A 37 -6.15 12.02 -4.69
N VAL A 38 -7.16 11.58 -3.92
CA VAL A 38 -7.82 12.40 -2.88
C VAL A 38 -7.24 12.12 -1.50
N ALA A 39 -7.22 10.84 -1.07
CA ALA A 39 -6.67 10.46 0.23
C ALA A 39 -5.14 10.27 0.21
N ASP A 40 -4.57 10.01 -0.97
CA ASP A 40 -3.14 9.88 -1.21
C ASP A 40 -2.67 10.80 -2.36
N PRO A 41 -2.78 12.13 -2.17
CA PRO A 41 -2.40 13.08 -3.18
C PRO A 41 -0.89 13.05 -3.41
N GLN A 42 -0.48 13.38 -4.63
CA GLN A 42 0.94 13.46 -4.97
C GLN A 42 1.67 14.49 -4.09
N ARG A 43 2.77 14.05 -3.48
CA ARG A 43 3.64 14.94 -2.70
C ARG A 43 4.92 15.27 -3.45
N ILE A 44 5.34 16.53 -3.36
CA ILE A 44 6.68 16.97 -3.77
C ILE A 44 7.65 16.47 -2.71
N VAL A 45 8.62 15.68 -3.14
CA VAL A 45 9.64 15.06 -2.28
C VAL A 45 11.03 15.64 -2.49
N HIS A 46 11.20 16.41 -3.56
CA HIS A 46 12.40 17.16 -3.87
C HIS A 46 11.99 18.45 -4.60
N PRO A 47 12.08 19.63 -3.96
CA PRO A 47 11.73 20.89 -4.60
C PRO A 47 12.59 21.18 -5.83
N ARG A 48 11.97 21.81 -6.84
CA ARG A 48 12.62 22.11 -8.13
C ARG A 48 13.86 22.99 -7.95
N GLU A 49 13.75 23.97 -7.08
CA GLU A 49 14.77 24.98 -6.78
C GLU A 49 16.06 24.39 -6.19
N LEU A 50 16.00 23.21 -5.57
CA LEU A 50 17.20 22.54 -5.07
C LEU A 50 18.02 21.92 -6.20
N GLY A 51 17.39 21.63 -7.34
CA GLY A 51 17.98 20.86 -8.44
C GLY A 51 18.30 19.42 -8.03
N TYR A 52 18.29 18.48 -8.98
CA TYR A 52 18.77 17.13 -8.72
C TYR A 52 19.94 16.85 -9.64
N GLN A 53 21.11 16.65 -9.03
CA GLN A 53 22.36 16.34 -9.73
C GLN A 53 22.88 15.00 -9.22
N VAL A 54 23.16 14.10 -10.15
CA VAL A 54 23.87 12.86 -9.85
C VAL A 54 25.36 13.13 -10.03
N ASP A 55 26.10 13.19 -8.92
CA ASP A 55 27.56 13.26 -8.92
C ASP A 55 28.13 11.84 -9.03
N PRO A 56 29.09 11.56 -9.95
CA PRO A 56 29.81 10.29 -9.98
C PRO A 56 30.36 9.82 -8.62
N GLY A 57 30.69 10.73 -7.69
CA GLY A 57 31.13 10.38 -6.34
C GLY A 57 30.03 9.86 -5.42
N THR A 58 28.76 10.13 -5.74
CA THR A 58 27.58 9.63 -5.00
C THR A 58 27.04 8.32 -5.57
N VAL A 59 27.61 7.88 -6.69
CA VAL A 59 27.25 6.64 -7.37
C VAL A 59 27.98 5.47 -6.70
N PHE A 60 27.26 4.40 -6.38
CA PHE A 60 27.84 3.27 -5.64
C PHE A 60 27.38 1.91 -6.16
N THR A 61 28.10 0.85 -5.78
CA THR A 61 27.69 -0.53 -6.02
C THR A 61 27.43 -1.23 -4.69
N VAL A 62 26.48 -2.15 -4.66
CA VAL A 62 26.14 -2.92 -3.46
C VAL A 62 26.58 -4.37 -3.65
N GLY A 63 27.13 -4.99 -2.60
CA GLY A 63 27.36 -6.43 -2.54
C GLY A 63 28.39 -6.99 -3.53
N GLY A 64 29.39 -6.20 -3.94
CA GLY A 64 30.42 -6.64 -4.90
C GLY A 64 29.91 -6.83 -6.34
N GLY A 65 28.67 -6.42 -6.63
CA GLY A 65 28.10 -6.46 -7.97
C GLY A 65 28.63 -5.37 -8.90
N THR A 66 28.35 -5.52 -10.20
CA THR A 66 28.61 -4.51 -11.23
C THR A 66 27.45 -3.53 -11.42
N THR A 67 26.33 -3.76 -10.75
CA THR A 67 25.17 -2.87 -10.82
C THR A 67 25.43 -1.61 -10.01
N THR A 68 25.33 -0.49 -10.71
CA THR A 68 25.58 0.82 -10.19
C THR A 68 24.27 1.50 -9.80
N PHE A 69 24.21 2.05 -8.60
CA PHE A 69 23.05 2.72 -8.04
C PHE A 69 23.31 4.21 -7.90
N VAL A 70 22.26 4.99 -8.16
CA VAL A 70 22.23 6.43 -7.88
C VAL A 70 21.38 6.68 -6.62
N PRO A 71 21.75 7.67 -5.80
CA PRO A 71 20.95 8.04 -4.64
C PRO A 71 19.61 8.60 -5.11
N TYR A 72 18.54 8.17 -4.44
CA TYR A 72 17.20 8.65 -4.74
C TYR A 72 17.07 10.16 -4.42
N PRO A 73 16.35 10.96 -5.22
CA PRO A 73 16.30 12.43 -5.05
C PRO A 73 15.63 12.92 -3.76
N LEU A 74 15.03 12.03 -2.95
CA LEU A 74 14.39 12.42 -1.69
C LEU A 74 15.44 12.93 -0.69
N ASN A 75 15.13 14.04 -0.03
CA ASN A 75 15.93 14.65 1.06
C ASN A 75 17.40 14.94 0.71
N GLN A 76 17.69 15.15 -0.58
CA GLN A 76 19.03 15.52 -1.01
C GLN A 76 19.31 16.99 -0.68
N ASN A 77 20.55 17.29 -0.29
CA ASN A 77 21.03 18.63 0.05
C ASN A 77 20.33 19.31 1.25
N LEU A 78 19.66 18.52 2.11
CA LEU A 78 19.12 19.01 3.37
C LEU A 78 20.20 18.96 4.45
N THR A 79 20.22 19.97 5.34
CA THR A 79 21.19 20.08 6.44
C THR A 79 20.55 19.95 7.81
N ASP A 80 19.26 20.26 7.93
CA ASP A 80 18.47 20.03 9.15
C ASP A 80 17.55 18.82 8.94
N PRO A 81 17.62 17.78 9.80
CA PRO A 81 16.68 16.67 9.79
C PRO A 81 15.21 17.11 9.93
N ALA A 82 14.93 18.30 10.48
CA ALA A 82 13.58 18.86 10.55
C ALA A 82 12.97 19.15 9.17
N ASP A 83 13.80 19.37 8.15
CA ASP A 83 13.38 19.66 6.79
C ASP A 83 13.13 18.38 5.96
N GLU A 84 13.45 17.20 6.52
CA GLU A 84 13.26 15.93 5.83
C GLU A 84 11.78 15.64 5.57
N ILE A 85 11.48 15.38 4.31
CA ILE A 85 10.16 14.95 3.88
C ILE A 85 10.11 13.42 3.99
N THR A 86 8.99 12.90 4.46
CA THR A 86 8.75 11.46 4.53
C THR A 86 7.48 11.10 3.78
N TYR A 87 7.48 9.89 3.23
CA TYR A 87 6.32 9.29 2.58
C TYR A 87 6.13 7.89 3.14
N THR A 88 4.88 7.54 3.49
CA THR A 88 4.56 6.22 4.03
C THR A 88 4.40 5.21 2.90
N PHE A 89 5.42 4.38 2.69
CA PHE A 89 5.30 3.21 1.83
C PHE A 89 4.38 2.17 2.49
N ARG A 90 3.53 1.52 1.69
CA ARG A 90 2.62 0.46 2.13
C ARG A 90 1.66 0.93 3.22
N ASP A 91 1.05 2.09 2.99
CA ASP A 91 0.14 2.70 3.96
C ASP A 91 -1.18 1.92 4.07
N THR A 92 -1.36 1.18 5.15
CA THR A 92 -2.55 0.36 5.42
C THR A 92 -3.80 1.15 5.80
N SER A 93 -3.74 2.48 5.88
CA SER A 93 -4.93 3.33 6.05
C SER A 93 -5.59 3.67 4.73
N LEU A 94 -4.87 3.48 3.63
CA LEU A 94 -5.42 3.57 2.29
C LEU A 94 -6.05 2.23 1.93
N LEU A 95 -7.37 2.24 1.78
CA LEU A 95 -8.17 1.03 1.61
C LEU A 95 -8.41 0.69 0.13
N ASN A 96 -8.13 1.64 -0.76
CA ASN A 96 -8.28 1.46 -2.20
C ASN A 96 -7.46 0.28 -2.71
N ARG A 97 -8.03 -0.41 -3.70
CA ARG A 97 -7.44 -1.57 -4.35
C ARG A 97 -7.03 -1.24 -5.79
N GLY A 98 -5.97 -1.88 -6.24
CA GLY A 98 -5.35 -1.67 -7.55
C GLY A 98 -4.91 -2.99 -8.18
N GLY A 99 -3.90 -2.91 -9.04
CA GLY A 99 -3.39 -4.04 -9.81
C GLY A 99 -4.36 -4.56 -10.87
N PRO A 100 -4.94 -3.72 -11.74
CA PRO A 100 -5.75 -4.23 -12.84
C PRO A 100 -4.87 -4.96 -13.87
N SER A 101 -5.41 -6.03 -14.47
CA SER A 101 -4.80 -6.73 -15.62
C SER A 101 -3.39 -7.31 -15.38
N ASN A 102 -3.10 -7.76 -14.15
CA ASN A 102 -1.86 -8.46 -13.77
C ASN A 102 -2.16 -9.86 -13.20
N GLY A 103 -1.11 -10.59 -12.78
CA GLY A 103 -1.26 -11.89 -12.11
C GLY A 103 -1.85 -11.77 -10.71
N GLY A 104 -1.41 -10.78 -9.95
CA GLY A 104 -1.81 -10.57 -8.57
C GLY A 104 -0.68 -9.93 -7.78
N ALA A 105 -0.75 -10.03 -6.46
CA ALA A 105 0.38 -9.78 -5.57
C ALA A 105 0.51 -10.90 -4.53
N PRO A 106 1.73 -11.31 -4.19
CA PRO A 106 3.01 -10.91 -4.80
C PRO A 106 3.10 -11.33 -6.28
N PRO A 107 3.76 -10.56 -7.17
CA PRO A 107 3.89 -10.91 -8.57
C PRO A 107 4.75 -12.16 -8.76
N ASP A 108 4.50 -12.94 -9.82
CA ASP A 108 5.17 -14.23 -10.08
C ASP A 108 6.71 -14.14 -10.03
N PRO A 109 7.39 -13.12 -10.60
CA PRO A 109 8.84 -12.99 -10.52
C PRO A 109 9.36 -12.88 -9.08
N GLN A 110 8.61 -12.21 -8.19
CA GLN A 110 8.95 -12.12 -6.78
C GLN A 110 8.83 -13.50 -6.10
N MET A 111 7.76 -14.24 -6.40
CA MET A 111 7.57 -15.59 -5.86
C MET A 111 8.72 -16.52 -6.28
N LEU A 112 9.09 -16.49 -7.56
CA LEU A 112 10.22 -17.26 -8.10
C LEU A 112 11.54 -16.87 -7.43
N ALA A 113 11.81 -15.58 -7.27
CA ALA A 113 13.03 -15.09 -6.62
C ALA A 113 13.13 -15.51 -5.14
N LEU A 114 11.99 -15.66 -4.46
CA LEU A 114 11.89 -16.11 -3.08
C LEU A 114 11.80 -17.64 -2.92
N GLY A 115 11.78 -18.39 -4.02
CA GLY A 115 11.62 -19.85 -4.00
C GLY A 115 10.23 -20.30 -3.52
N LEU A 116 9.22 -19.45 -3.66
CA LEU A 116 7.83 -19.72 -3.30
C LEU A 116 7.04 -20.24 -4.52
N ASP A 117 5.95 -20.94 -4.27
CA ASP A 117 5.06 -21.46 -5.33
C ASP A 117 4.33 -20.28 -6.02
N PRO A 118 4.59 -20.00 -7.31
CA PRO A 118 3.94 -18.91 -8.04
C PRO A 118 2.44 -19.12 -8.28
N GLY A 119 1.85 -20.24 -7.85
CA GLY A 119 0.41 -20.49 -7.94
C GLY A 119 -0.45 -19.80 -6.87
N ILE A 120 0.15 -19.15 -5.86
CA ILE A 120 -0.57 -18.60 -4.70
C ILE A 120 -0.49 -17.07 -4.69
N ASP A 121 -1.44 -16.43 -5.36
CA ASP A 121 -1.64 -14.98 -5.25
C ASP A 121 -2.39 -14.65 -3.96
N ILE A 122 -1.73 -13.94 -3.04
CA ILE A 122 -2.40 -13.41 -1.84
C ILE A 122 -3.51 -12.45 -2.25
N PHE A 123 -3.23 -11.54 -3.17
CA PHE A 123 -4.20 -10.61 -3.74
C PHE A 123 -4.38 -10.89 -5.23
N ARG A 124 -5.63 -11.02 -5.68
CA ARG A 124 -5.96 -11.14 -7.09
C ARG A 124 -5.88 -9.79 -7.81
N ALA A 125 -5.89 -9.83 -9.15
CA ALA A 125 -6.08 -8.64 -9.97
C ALA A 125 -7.31 -7.81 -9.52
N ASN A 126 -7.14 -6.49 -9.45
CA ASN A 126 -8.09 -5.51 -8.88
C ASN A 126 -8.31 -5.58 -7.35
N GLU A 127 -7.70 -6.53 -6.65
CA GLU A 127 -7.86 -6.69 -5.20
C GLU A 127 -6.60 -6.31 -4.42
N ILE A 128 -5.53 -5.92 -5.12
CA ILE A 128 -4.23 -5.60 -4.52
C ILE A 128 -4.32 -4.32 -3.70
N ARG A 129 -4.03 -4.41 -2.40
CA ARG A 129 -3.97 -3.24 -1.51
C ARG A 129 -2.59 -2.58 -1.53
N THR A 130 -2.42 -1.42 -0.89
CA THR A 130 -1.18 -0.63 -0.88
C THR A 130 0.08 -1.39 -0.45
N ILE A 131 -0.05 -2.41 0.40
CA ILE A 131 1.06 -3.30 0.79
C ILE A 131 1.71 -4.03 -0.40
N GLY A 132 0.92 -4.36 -1.43
CA GLY A 132 1.36 -5.05 -2.64
C GLY A 132 1.49 -4.15 -3.85
N LEU A 133 1.19 -2.85 -3.72
CA LEU A 133 1.30 -1.88 -4.81
C LEU A 133 2.60 -1.10 -4.73
N PRO A 134 3.26 -0.82 -5.87
CA PRO A 134 4.47 -0.01 -5.88
C PRO A 134 4.16 1.46 -5.60
N LEU A 135 5.19 2.21 -5.22
CA LEU A 135 5.11 3.67 -5.21
C LEU A 135 5.25 4.21 -6.64
N LEU A 136 4.42 5.18 -6.96
CA LEU A 136 4.54 5.98 -8.16
C LEU A 136 5.36 7.23 -7.87
N VAL A 137 6.34 7.46 -8.75
CA VAL A 137 7.29 8.55 -8.66
C VAL A 137 7.29 9.29 -9.99
N GLU A 138 7.22 10.61 -9.91
CA GLU A 138 7.33 11.47 -11.08
C GLU A 138 8.65 12.23 -11.01
N PHE A 139 9.42 12.19 -12.09
CA PHE A 139 10.61 13.00 -12.29
C PHE A 139 10.28 14.07 -13.33
N ARG A 140 10.32 15.34 -12.92
CA ARG A 140 10.12 16.49 -13.82
C ARG A 140 11.46 17.08 -14.18
N CYS A 141 11.86 16.90 -15.44
CA CYS A 141 13.05 17.52 -16.01
C CYS A 141 12.63 18.75 -16.82
N TYR A 142 13.08 19.93 -16.39
CA TYR A 142 12.76 21.18 -17.07
C TYR A 142 13.79 21.47 -18.16
N PRO A 143 13.35 22.06 -19.30
CA PRO A 143 14.27 22.40 -20.37
C PRO A 143 15.25 23.50 -19.92
N ASP A 144 16.53 23.29 -20.23
CA ASP A 144 17.61 24.25 -20.01
C ASP A 144 18.35 24.49 -21.33
N GLY A 145 18.39 25.74 -21.79
CA GLY A 145 19.07 26.13 -23.02
C GLY A 145 20.60 26.06 -22.95
N ALA A 146 21.17 25.96 -21.75
CA ALA A 146 22.60 25.76 -21.54
C ALA A 146 22.98 24.26 -21.51
N ALA A 147 22.01 23.35 -21.41
CA ALA A 147 22.28 21.92 -21.34
C ALA A 147 22.74 21.38 -22.70
N THR A 148 23.88 20.68 -22.71
CA THR A 148 24.46 20.08 -23.92
C THR A 148 23.94 18.68 -24.23
N GLY A 149 23.15 18.08 -23.33
CA GLY A 149 22.52 16.78 -23.53
C GLY A 149 23.49 15.59 -23.58
N LEU A 150 24.73 15.76 -23.10
CA LEU A 150 25.77 14.72 -23.15
C LEU A 150 25.59 13.61 -22.11
N ASN A 151 24.74 13.82 -21.10
CA ASN A 151 24.48 12.86 -20.03
C ASN A 151 23.10 12.21 -20.23
N GLY A 152 23.08 10.92 -20.55
CA GLY A 152 21.86 10.12 -20.59
C GLY A 152 21.68 9.33 -19.29
N PHE A 153 20.45 9.23 -18.80
CA PHE A 153 20.13 8.26 -17.74
C PHE A 153 20.11 6.86 -18.35
N ASP A 154 20.87 5.96 -17.75
CA ASP A 154 20.85 4.55 -18.12
C ASP A 154 19.51 3.91 -17.79
N ILE A 155 19.08 2.96 -18.62
CA ILE A 155 17.79 2.28 -18.50
C ILE A 155 17.98 0.77 -18.54
N ASN A 156 17.15 0.08 -17.78
CA ASN A 156 17.00 -1.37 -17.87
C ASN A 156 15.67 -1.70 -18.54
N LEU A 157 15.60 -2.85 -19.22
CA LEU A 157 14.39 -3.34 -19.85
C LEU A 157 13.81 -4.47 -19.02
N ALA A 158 12.53 -4.35 -18.64
CA ALA A 158 11.86 -5.39 -17.85
C ALA A 158 11.55 -6.64 -18.68
N ALA A 159 11.29 -6.47 -19.98
CA ALA A 159 10.98 -7.59 -20.88
C ALA A 159 11.61 -7.36 -22.27
N ASN A 160 12.72 -8.05 -22.57
CA ASN A 160 13.44 -7.85 -23.83
C ASN A 160 12.62 -8.23 -25.09
N SER A 161 11.59 -9.07 -24.94
CA SER A 161 10.75 -9.50 -26.05
C SER A 161 9.62 -8.54 -26.40
N SER A 162 9.35 -7.50 -25.59
CA SER A 162 8.15 -6.66 -25.74
C SER A 162 8.31 -5.24 -25.19
N SER A 163 7.63 -4.26 -25.79
CA SER A 163 7.48 -2.90 -25.22
C SER A 163 6.53 -2.83 -24.02
N LYS A 164 6.00 -3.98 -23.60
CA LYS A 164 5.02 -4.17 -22.51
C LYS A 164 5.56 -5.20 -21.51
N PRO A 165 5.07 -5.22 -20.25
CA PRO A 165 4.15 -4.24 -19.67
C PRO A 165 4.83 -2.87 -19.47
N TYR A 166 4.03 -1.83 -19.23
CA TYR A 166 4.53 -0.46 -19.16
C TYR A 166 5.06 -0.11 -17.77
N PHE A 167 6.39 -0.08 -17.62
CA PHE A 167 7.06 0.34 -16.38
C PHE A 167 7.24 1.85 -16.30
N ARG A 168 7.22 2.54 -17.45
CA ARG A 168 7.40 3.99 -17.54
C ARG A 168 6.34 4.61 -18.45
N ALA A 169 5.85 5.77 -18.04
CA ALA A 169 5.02 6.67 -18.82
C ALA A 169 5.68 8.06 -18.82
N PHE A 170 5.98 8.62 -19.98
CA PHE A 170 6.80 9.83 -20.08
C PHE A 170 6.44 10.72 -21.28
N SER A 171 6.83 11.98 -21.16
CA SER A 171 6.88 12.97 -22.24
C SER A 171 8.23 13.65 -22.17
N THR A 172 8.96 13.68 -23.28
CA THR A 172 10.28 14.32 -23.35
C THR A 172 10.41 15.14 -24.62
N GLY A 173 11.18 16.22 -24.53
CA GLY A 173 11.58 17.00 -25.69
C GLY A 173 12.61 16.27 -26.55
N GLY A 174 13.15 16.98 -27.54
CA GLY A 174 14.24 16.47 -28.37
C GLY A 174 14.27 17.11 -29.75
N ILE A 175 15.18 16.65 -30.60
CA ILE A 175 15.27 17.07 -32.00
C ILE A 175 14.51 16.06 -32.85
N ASN A 176 13.54 16.54 -33.63
CA ASN A 176 12.79 15.66 -34.53
C ASN A 176 13.56 15.39 -35.83
N THR A 177 13.00 14.53 -36.70
CA THR A 177 13.61 14.17 -38.01
C THR A 177 13.84 15.36 -38.96
N SER A 178 13.18 16.49 -38.73
CA SER A 178 13.36 17.73 -39.50
C SER A 178 14.41 18.67 -38.90
N GLY A 179 15.09 18.28 -37.82
CA GLY A 179 16.06 19.12 -37.11
C GLY A 179 15.45 20.16 -36.17
N ASN A 180 14.12 20.13 -35.97
CA ASN A 180 13.45 21.10 -35.11
C ASN A 180 13.48 20.66 -33.65
N ALA A 181 13.89 21.56 -32.77
CA ALA A 181 13.80 21.36 -31.33
C ALA A 181 12.34 21.38 -30.88
N GLN A 182 11.96 20.33 -30.15
CA GLN A 182 10.69 20.20 -29.47
C GLN A 182 10.94 20.35 -27.99
N ILE A 183 10.45 21.44 -27.42
CA ILE A 183 10.60 21.76 -26.00
C ILE A 183 9.30 21.38 -25.30
N ILE A 184 9.41 20.56 -24.26
CA ILE A 184 8.28 20.10 -23.46
C ILE A 184 8.39 20.73 -22.08
N ASP A 185 7.35 21.46 -21.68
CA ASP A 185 7.14 21.85 -20.29
C ASP A 185 6.46 20.68 -19.55
N PRO A 186 7.12 20.06 -18.57
CA PRO A 186 6.55 18.93 -17.82
C PRO A 186 5.26 19.32 -17.07
N ASP A 187 5.12 20.57 -16.58
CA ASP A 187 3.95 20.99 -15.81
C ASP A 187 2.69 21.11 -16.68
N ALA A 188 2.87 21.31 -17.99
CA ALA A 188 1.78 21.37 -18.95
C ALA A 188 1.34 19.99 -19.48
N GLN A 189 2.01 18.89 -19.08
CA GLN A 189 1.70 17.56 -19.60
C GLN A 189 0.70 16.83 -18.70
N SER A 190 -0.45 16.45 -19.28
CA SER A 190 -1.44 15.59 -18.62
C SER A 190 -1.37 14.13 -19.09
N THR A 191 -0.60 13.85 -20.14
CA THR A 191 -0.55 12.56 -20.81
C THR A 191 0.84 12.32 -21.38
N ALA A 192 1.28 11.07 -21.27
CA ALA A 192 2.53 10.58 -21.81
C ALA A 192 2.50 10.55 -23.34
N ARG A 193 3.37 11.34 -23.97
CA ARG A 193 3.45 11.52 -25.43
C ARG A 193 4.72 10.95 -26.04
N GLY A 194 5.67 10.51 -25.21
CA GLY A 194 6.99 10.09 -25.65
C GLY A 194 7.84 11.29 -25.99
N GLY A 195 8.81 11.10 -26.88
CA GLY A 195 9.66 12.18 -27.36
C GLY A 195 10.36 11.78 -28.64
N TYR A 196 11.64 12.10 -28.75
CA TYR A 196 12.40 11.88 -29.97
C TYR A 196 13.72 11.16 -29.67
N ASN A 197 13.97 10.04 -30.34
CA ASN A 197 15.17 9.24 -30.13
C ASN A 197 16.35 9.80 -30.95
N PRO A 198 17.40 10.34 -30.31
CA PRO A 198 18.57 10.87 -31.02
C PRO A 198 19.36 9.80 -31.76
N GLN A 199 19.38 8.55 -31.27
CA GLN A 199 20.06 7.41 -31.91
C GLN A 199 19.31 6.90 -33.14
N ALA A 200 18.02 7.23 -33.27
CA ALA A 200 17.19 6.90 -34.41
C ALA A 200 16.88 8.14 -35.26
N ASN A 201 17.83 9.08 -35.40
CA ASN A 201 17.69 10.29 -36.22
C ASN A 201 16.46 11.16 -35.87
N GLY A 202 16.10 11.24 -34.58
CA GLY A 202 14.98 12.06 -34.12
C GLY A 202 13.60 11.48 -34.43
N GLN A 203 13.50 10.16 -34.65
CA GLN A 203 12.21 9.48 -34.77
C GLN A 203 11.41 9.56 -33.46
N ALA A 204 10.10 9.70 -33.58
CA ALA A 204 9.22 9.78 -32.42
C ALA A 204 9.21 8.45 -31.64
N THR A 205 9.21 8.54 -30.31
CA THR A 205 9.05 7.39 -29.41
C THR A 205 7.63 7.32 -28.86
N TYR A 206 7.20 6.13 -28.45
CA TYR A 206 5.94 5.99 -27.73
C TYR A 206 6.06 6.56 -26.31
N GLY A 207 4.98 7.14 -25.78
CA GLY A 207 4.96 7.66 -24.41
C GLY A 207 4.95 6.63 -23.30
N ARG A 208 4.97 5.34 -23.64
CA ARG A 208 5.04 4.26 -22.65
C ARG A 208 5.94 3.17 -23.17
N ASP A 209 6.72 2.60 -22.26
CA ASP A 209 7.60 1.48 -22.54
C ASP A 209 7.84 0.63 -21.29
N ASN A 210 8.56 -0.47 -21.49
CA ASN A 210 8.99 -1.44 -20.50
C ASN A 210 10.32 -1.06 -19.82
N SER A 211 10.78 0.18 -19.98
CA SER A 211 12.04 0.61 -19.39
C SER A 211 11.85 1.02 -17.93
N TYR A 212 12.84 0.75 -17.10
CA TYR A 212 12.88 1.17 -15.70
C TYR A 212 14.27 1.64 -15.29
N TYR A 213 14.32 2.39 -14.19
CA TYR A 213 15.54 2.90 -13.59
C TYR A 213 15.85 2.11 -12.31
N LEU A 214 17.14 1.91 -12.04
CA LEU A 214 17.62 1.35 -10.79
C LEU A 214 18.11 2.47 -9.90
N GLY A 215 17.74 2.41 -8.62
CA GLY A 215 18.16 3.35 -7.60
C GLY A 215 18.10 2.70 -6.23
N ALA A 216 18.66 3.37 -5.23
CA ALA A 216 18.64 2.91 -3.85
C ALA A 216 17.80 3.85 -2.99
N LEU A 217 17.07 3.29 -2.04
CA LEU A 217 16.26 4.05 -1.09
C LEU A 217 16.52 3.52 0.32
N ASP A 218 16.61 4.44 1.28
CA ASP A 218 16.66 4.12 2.70
C ASP A 218 15.25 4.25 3.30
N VAL A 219 14.84 3.23 4.06
CA VAL A 219 13.54 3.21 4.75
C VAL A 219 13.75 3.27 6.24
N VAL A 220 12.96 4.10 6.91
CA VAL A 220 12.83 4.10 8.37
C VAL A 220 11.42 3.66 8.77
N ILE A 221 11.32 2.90 9.87
CA ILE A 221 10.02 2.56 10.46
C ILE A 221 9.56 3.76 11.28
N ARG A 222 8.70 4.59 10.70
CA ARG A 222 8.12 5.75 11.38
C ARG A 222 6.70 5.50 11.90
N VAL A 223 5.92 4.74 11.14
CA VAL A 223 4.52 4.46 11.45
C VAL A 223 4.37 2.97 11.65
N SER A 224 3.91 2.58 12.82
CA SER A 224 3.53 1.19 13.13
C SER A 224 2.04 1.14 13.42
N ARG A 225 1.38 0.09 12.98
CA ARG A 225 -0.04 -0.14 13.25
C ARG A 225 -0.27 -1.49 13.86
N SER A 226 -1.12 -1.53 14.88
CA SER A 226 -1.64 -2.76 15.45
C SER A 226 -3.16 -2.78 15.37
N TYR A 227 -3.71 -3.99 15.26
CA TYR A 227 -5.15 -4.24 15.21
C TYR A 227 -5.50 -5.20 16.32
N SER A 228 -6.57 -4.91 17.04
CA SER A 228 -7.12 -5.84 18.00
C SER A 228 -7.95 -6.93 17.32
N VAL A 229 -8.17 -8.02 18.04
CA VAL A 229 -9.34 -8.88 17.81
C VAL A 229 -10.64 -8.10 18.02
N TRP A 230 -11.75 -8.70 17.64
CA TRP A 230 -13.09 -8.18 17.92
C TRP A 230 -13.49 -8.46 19.37
N PHE A 231 -13.66 -7.39 20.15
CA PHE A 231 -14.11 -7.45 21.54
C PHE A 231 -15.63 -7.35 21.61
N PRO A 232 -16.30 -8.17 22.45
CA PRO A 232 -17.71 -7.97 22.75
C PRO A 232 -17.90 -6.82 23.74
N ALA A 233 -18.94 -6.02 23.56
CA ALA A 233 -19.48 -5.18 24.62
C ALA A 233 -20.39 -6.04 25.48
N ASP A 234 -19.84 -6.70 26.49
CA ASP A 234 -20.60 -7.61 27.36
C ASP A 234 -21.62 -6.86 28.22
N ASP A 235 -22.77 -7.48 28.46
CA ASP A 235 -23.79 -6.97 29.36
C ASP A 235 -23.39 -7.30 30.81
N PRO A 236 -23.05 -6.30 31.65
CA PRO A 236 -22.66 -6.54 33.04
C PRO A 236 -23.82 -7.11 33.88
N SER A 237 -25.07 -6.94 33.45
CA SER A 237 -26.25 -7.47 34.14
C SER A 237 -26.62 -8.88 33.70
N ASN A 238 -26.08 -9.35 32.56
CA ASN A 238 -26.32 -10.68 32.00
C ASN A 238 -25.01 -11.27 31.44
N PRO A 239 -24.13 -11.81 32.33
CA PRO A 239 -22.85 -12.37 31.93
C PRO A 239 -22.98 -13.40 30.80
N GLY A 240 -22.22 -13.22 29.72
CA GLY A 240 -22.26 -14.05 28.52
C GLY A 240 -23.17 -13.53 27.40
N SER A 241 -23.98 -12.49 27.66
CA SER A 241 -24.73 -11.77 26.63
C SER A 241 -24.02 -10.48 26.21
N GLN A 242 -24.23 -10.04 24.96
CA GLN A 242 -23.79 -8.73 24.50
C GLN A 242 -24.82 -7.66 24.84
N LEU A 243 -24.34 -6.47 25.22
CA LEU A 243 -25.15 -5.31 25.50
C LEU A 243 -25.79 -4.77 24.22
N LEU A 244 -27.11 -4.62 24.22
CA LEU A 244 -27.84 -3.99 23.12
C LEU A 244 -27.76 -2.47 23.25
N GLY A 245 -27.38 -1.78 22.18
CA GLY A 245 -27.37 -0.32 22.17
C GLY A 245 -26.16 0.31 22.88
N ALA A 246 -25.06 -0.44 23.05
CA ALA A 246 -23.87 0.00 23.78
C ALA A 246 -23.41 1.42 23.39
N GLN A 247 -23.30 2.30 24.37
CA GLN A 247 -22.75 3.64 24.25
C GLN A 247 -21.29 3.60 24.71
N TYR A 248 -20.36 3.79 23.79
CA TYR A 248 -18.94 3.74 24.07
C TYR A 248 -18.43 5.08 24.58
N SER A 249 -17.49 5.02 25.53
CA SER A 249 -16.75 6.17 26.03
C SER A 249 -15.38 6.27 25.35
N PRO A 250 -14.80 7.48 25.22
CA PRO A 250 -13.47 7.65 24.64
C PRO A 250 -12.44 6.72 25.29
N ALA A 251 -11.51 6.20 24.48
CA ALA A 251 -10.48 5.31 24.99
C ALA A 251 -9.58 6.02 26.00
N VAL A 252 -9.25 5.30 27.07
CA VAL A 252 -8.27 5.70 28.07
C VAL A 252 -6.97 4.97 27.77
N MET A 253 -5.86 5.71 27.70
CA MET A 253 -4.54 5.18 27.39
C MET A 253 -3.56 5.53 28.50
N GLU A 254 -2.65 4.61 28.79
CA GLU A 254 -1.52 4.82 29.68
C GLU A 254 -0.20 4.46 28.98
N PRO A 255 0.79 5.37 28.90
CA PRO A 255 0.70 6.80 29.27
C PRO A 255 -0.34 7.57 28.44
N ARG A 256 -0.90 8.63 29.02
CA ARG A 256 -1.84 9.52 28.31
C ARG A 256 -1.16 10.16 27.11
N LEU A 257 -1.94 10.62 26.13
CA LEU A 257 -1.40 11.29 24.94
C LEU A 257 -0.51 12.49 25.26
N ALA A 258 -0.86 13.26 26.30
CA ALA A 258 -0.07 14.40 26.76
C ALA A 258 1.27 14.01 27.40
N ASP A 259 1.40 12.75 27.83
CA ASP A 259 2.59 12.22 28.51
C ASP A 259 3.47 11.38 27.54
N GLN A 260 3.17 11.41 26.24
CA GLN A 260 3.98 10.71 25.22
C GLN A 260 5.35 11.38 25.05
N PRO A 261 6.39 10.61 24.67
CA PRO A 261 7.69 11.19 24.33
C PRO A 261 7.57 12.32 23.30
N PRO A 262 8.39 13.39 23.40
CA PRO A 262 8.26 14.58 22.57
C PRO A 262 8.22 14.29 21.06
N GLY A 263 7.17 14.80 20.39
CA GLY A 263 6.97 14.65 18.95
C GLY A 263 6.48 13.26 18.49
N THR A 264 6.18 12.36 19.42
CA THR A 264 5.51 11.08 19.13
C THR A 264 4.00 11.20 19.34
N THR A 265 3.22 10.33 18.70
CA THR A 265 1.77 10.29 18.93
C THR A 265 1.21 8.89 18.73
N ILE A 266 0.05 8.65 19.35
CA ILE A 266 -0.76 7.44 19.19
C ILE A 266 -2.14 7.89 18.73
N GLU A 267 -2.59 7.38 17.59
CA GLU A 267 -3.95 7.57 17.09
C GLU A 267 -4.74 6.28 17.30
N VAL A 268 -5.97 6.40 17.78
CA VAL A 268 -6.89 5.29 17.97
C VAL A 268 -8.03 5.42 16.99
N ALA A 269 -8.31 4.37 16.24
CA ALA A 269 -9.45 4.30 15.36
C ALA A 269 -10.28 3.04 15.63
N TYR A 270 -11.56 3.10 15.32
CA TYR A 270 -12.56 2.13 15.76
C TYR A 270 -13.35 1.56 14.59
N ARG A 271 -13.79 0.31 14.75
CA ARG A 271 -14.79 -0.35 13.90
C ARG A 271 -15.81 -1.05 14.79
N GLY A 272 -17.06 -1.05 14.35
CA GLY A 272 -18.17 -1.69 15.04
C GLY A 272 -18.80 -2.80 14.20
N ALA A 273 -19.30 -3.83 14.87
CA ALA A 273 -20.10 -4.89 14.25
C ALA A 273 -21.32 -5.20 15.14
N SER A 274 -22.45 -5.51 14.51
CA SER A 274 -23.64 -5.96 15.24
C SER A 274 -23.54 -7.41 15.68
N ASN A 275 -22.73 -8.20 14.96
CA ASN A 275 -22.60 -9.62 15.18
C ASN A 275 -21.27 -10.16 14.63
N VAL A 276 -20.67 -11.07 15.38
CA VAL A 276 -19.47 -11.82 14.98
C VAL A 276 -19.73 -13.29 15.28
N THR A 277 -20.21 -14.02 14.27
CA THR A 277 -20.68 -15.40 14.42
C THR A 277 -19.79 -16.38 13.68
N LEU A 278 -19.70 -17.61 14.19
CA LEU A 278 -19.27 -18.74 13.40
C LEU A 278 -20.30 -19.06 12.31
N TYR A 279 -19.83 -19.48 11.14
CA TYR A 279 -20.70 -20.12 10.18
C TYR A 279 -20.86 -21.58 10.52
N LEU A 280 -22.09 -21.97 10.84
CA LEU A 280 -22.50 -23.36 10.78
C LEU A 280 -23.00 -23.59 9.35
N ALA A 281 -22.33 -24.43 8.57
CA ALA A 281 -22.90 -24.85 7.30
C ALA A 281 -24.26 -25.51 7.57
N ALA A 282 -25.24 -25.29 6.68
CA ALA A 282 -26.62 -25.77 6.81
C ALA A 282 -26.78 -27.29 7.01
N ASN A 283 -25.70 -28.06 6.87
CA ASN A 283 -25.67 -29.52 6.99
C ASN A 283 -24.85 -30.04 8.19
N GLY A 284 -24.44 -29.18 9.14
CA GLY A 284 -23.65 -29.61 10.30
C GLY A 284 -22.25 -30.14 9.93
N VAL A 285 -21.77 -29.86 8.72
CA VAL A 285 -20.41 -30.17 8.28
C VAL A 285 -19.51 -29.02 8.67
N ASP A 286 -18.41 -29.37 9.33
CA ASP A 286 -17.34 -28.46 9.69
C ASP A 286 -16.82 -27.73 8.44
N PRO A 287 -16.99 -26.39 8.34
CA PRO A 287 -16.39 -25.60 7.26
C PRO A 287 -14.88 -25.41 7.44
N ASP A 288 -14.28 -25.86 8.55
CA ASP A 288 -12.84 -25.86 8.79
C ASP A 288 -12.32 -27.30 9.03
N PRO A 289 -11.62 -27.93 8.06
CA PRO A 289 -11.05 -29.26 8.26
C PRO A 289 -9.95 -29.33 9.34
N ASP A 290 -9.47 -28.20 9.87
CA ASP A 290 -8.34 -28.12 10.81
C ASP A 290 -8.72 -27.66 12.24
N GLY A 291 -10.00 -27.40 12.57
CA GLY A 291 -10.36 -26.75 13.83
C GLY A 291 -11.75 -27.10 14.38
N ASN A 292 -11.78 -27.96 15.40
CA ASN A 292 -12.97 -28.39 16.14
C ASN A 292 -13.84 -27.18 16.58
N LEU A 293 -15.00 -26.99 15.93
CA LEU A 293 -15.95 -25.89 16.18
C LEU A 293 -16.68 -25.97 17.53
N LEU A 294 -16.53 -27.10 18.21
CA LEU A 294 -16.98 -27.30 19.56
C LEU A 294 -15.76 -27.50 20.44
N ASP A 295 -15.80 -26.97 21.66
CA ASP A 295 -14.83 -27.43 22.65
C ASP A 295 -15.05 -28.93 22.96
N GLU A 296 -14.23 -29.49 23.84
CA GLU A 296 -14.38 -30.89 24.28
C GLU A 296 -15.75 -31.23 24.89
N ASN A 297 -16.58 -30.23 25.18
CA ASN A 297 -17.90 -30.37 25.80
C ASN A 297 -19.07 -30.16 24.83
N GLY A 298 -18.81 -29.80 23.56
CA GLY A 298 -19.88 -29.53 22.60
C GLY A 298 -20.35 -28.07 22.59
N ASP A 299 -19.61 -27.14 23.22
CA ASP A 299 -19.97 -25.73 23.28
C ASP A 299 -19.38 -24.95 22.09
N PRO A 300 -20.12 -23.96 21.53
CA PRO A 300 -19.62 -23.17 20.40
C PRO A 300 -18.32 -22.45 20.75
N VAL A 301 -17.25 -22.71 20.00
CA VAL A 301 -15.99 -21.98 20.16
C VAL A 301 -16.16 -20.55 19.66
N ALA A 302 -15.49 -19.57 20.28
CA ALA A 302 -15.54 -18.20 19.80
C ALA A 302 -14.93 -18.07 18.39
N HIS A 303 -15.56 -17.28 17.51
CA HIS A 303 -15.04 -17.00 16.17
C HIS A 303 -13.59 -16.51 16.21
N TRP A 304 -12.70 -17.01 15.34
CA TRP A 304 -11.26 -16.70 15.38
C TRP A 304 -10.93 -15.20 15.38
N ALA A 305 -11.69 -14.39 14.65
CA ALA A 305 -11.52 -12.93 14.68
C ALA A 305 -11.69 -12.30 16.08
N ARG A 306 -12.24 -13.02 17.07
CA ARG A 306 -12.38 -12.60 18.47
C ARG A 306 -11.26 -13.10 19.39
N VAL A 307 -10.51 -14.12 18.99
CA VAL A 307 -9.57 -14.84 19.88
C VAL A 307 -8.14 -14.90 19.35
N ASP A 308 -7.93 -14.78 18.04
CA ASP A 308 -6.62 -14.89 17.42
C ASP A 308 -6.38 -13.79 16.39
N ALA A 309 -5.57 -12.80 16.77
CA ALA A 309 -5.19 -11.69 15.90
C ALA A 309 -4.29 -12.12 14.73
N SER A 310 -3.64 -13.29 14.78
CA SER A 310 -2.82 -13.79 13.67
C SER A 310 -3.66 -14.18 12.44
N LYS A 311 -4.97 -14.32 12.62
CA LYS A 311 -5.95 -14.56 11.55
C LYS A 311 -6.46 -13.28 10.90
N LEU A 312 -5.99 -12.12 11.35
CA LEU A 312 -6.29 -10.82 10.75
C LEU A 312 -5.19 -10.43 9.78
N ASP A 313 -5.56 -9.79 8.67
CA ASP A 313 -4.60 -9.22 7.75
C ASP A 313 -4.04 -7.87 8.27
N LEU A 314 -3.14 -7.28 7.47
CA LEU A 314 -2.50 -6.00 7.78
C LEU A 314 -3.46 -4.79 7.78
N TYR A 315 -4.73 -5.00 7.48
CA TYR A 315 -5.82 -4.01 7.47
C TYR A 315 -6.84 -4.28 8.59
N GLY A 316 -6.61 -5.32 9.39
CA GLY A 316 -7.48 -5.75 10.49
C GLY A 316 -8.65 -6.64 10.03
N ASP A 317 -8.66 -7.10 8.78
CA ASP A 317 -9.74 -7.90 8.22
C ASP A 317 -9.49 -9.40 8.44
N TYR A 318 -10.54 -10.13 8.80
CA TYR A 318 -10.47 -11.59 8.95
C TYR A 318 -10.65 -12.30 7.59
N TYR A 319 -9.81 -13.31 7.34
CA TYR A 319 -9.96 -14.22 6.20
C TYR A 319 -9.97 -15.67 6.67
N ASN A 320 -10.96 -16.44 6.21
CA ASN A 320 -11.04 -17.87 6.51
C ASN A 320 -10.00 -18.70 5.73
N THR A 321 -9.40 -18.13 4.68
CA THR A 321 -8.33 -18.75 3.90
C THR A 321 -7.20 -17.75 3.70
N PRO A 322 -6.01 -17.93 4.32
CA PRO A 322 -4.90 -16.99 4.22
C PRO A 322 -4.32 -16.87 2.81
N ALA A 323 -4.60 -17.86 1.94
CA ALA A 323 -4.14 -17.87 0.56
C ALA A 323 -4.94 -16.94 -0.38
N LEU A 324 -6.00 -16.26 0.09
CA LEU A 324 -6.85 -15.47 -0.82
C LEU A 324 -7.55 -14.25 -0.18
N HIS A 325 -6.92 -13.08 -0.30
CA HIS A 325 -7.40 -11.79 0.21
C HIS A 325 -8.25 -11.06 -0.83
N THR A 326 -9.51 -11.47 -0.98
CA THR A 326 -10.50 -10.76 -1.83
C THR A 326 -11.57 -10.06 -1.00
N THR A 327 -12.16 -8.99 -1.53
CA THR A 327 -13.34 -8.34 -0.96
C THR A 327 -14.50 -9.31 -0.71
N ALA A 328 -14.63 -10.37 -1.52
CA ALA A 328 -15.64 -11.40 -1.35
C ALA A 328 -15.38 -12.29 -0.12
N SER A 329 -14.12 -12.47 0.26
CA SER A 329 -13.70 -13.34 1.37
C SER A 329 -13.40 -12.59 2.68
N SER A 330 -13.21 -11.27 2.62
CA SER A 330 -12.91 -10.44 3.80
C SER A 330 -14.08 -10.37 4.78
N ASN A 331 -13.75 -10.39 6.08
CA ASN A 331 -14.69 -10.23 7.19
C ASN A 331 -15.91 -11.16 7.09
N LYS A 332 -15.68 -12.39 6.61
CA LYS A 332 -16.72 -13.40 6.51
C LYS A 332 -17.32 -13.64 7.90
N TYR A 333 -18.65 -13.58 8.00
CA TYR A 333 -19.43 -13.78 9.23
C TYR A 333 -19.28 -12.72 10.32
N ILE A 334 -18.71 -11.57 9.95
CA ILE A 334 -18.80 -10.33 10.71
C ILE A 334 -19.86 -9.47 10.02
N TYR A 335 -20.82 -8.95 10.77
CA TYR A 335 -21.95 -8.18 10.23
C TYR A 335 -21.84 -6.70 10.58
N ASP A 336 -22.27 -5.85 9.67
CA ASP A 336 -22.31 -4.39 9.87
C ASP A 336 -23.11 -4.02 11.13
N PRO A 337 -22.93 -2.82 11.71
CA PRO A 337 -23.69 -2.40 12.90
C PRO A 337 -25.22 -2.47 12.75
N ASN A 338 -25.75 -2.48 11.51
CA ASN A 338 -27.17 -2.60 11.22
C ASN A 338 -27.67 -4.06 11.14
N GLY A 339 -26.77 -5.04 11.23
CA GLY A 339 -27.05 -6.48 11.31
C GLY A 339 -27.67 -7.11 10.08
N SER A 340 -27.83 -6.34 9.00
CA SER A 340 -28.53 -6.78 7.80
C SER A 340 -27.57 -7.27 6.72
N ASN A 341 -26.32 -6.79 6.74
CA ASN A 341 -25.30 -7.16 5.76
C ASN A 341 -24.01 -7.60 6.43
N ARG A 342 -23.24 -8.41 5.71
CA ARG A 342 -21.83 -8.64 6.07
C ARG A 342 -21.12 -7.30 6.17
N LEU A 343 -20.17 -7.17 7.09
CA LEU A 343 -19.29 -6.02 7.21
C LEU A 343 -18.46 -5.91 5.93
N GLN A 344 -18.97 -5.12 4.99
CA GLN A 344 -18.31 -4.79 3.72
C GLN A 344 -17.60 -3.44 3.79
N THR A 345 -17.91 -2.63 4.82
CA THR A 345 -17.19 -1.39 5.03
C THR A 345 -15.81 -1.68 5.63
N GLU A 346 -14.80 -1.12 4.99
CA GLU A 346 -13.42 -1.12 5.46
C GLU A 346 -13.11 0.18 6.22
N THR A 347 -14.12 1.03 6.46
CA THR A 347 -13.94 2.32 7.12
C THR A 347 -13.53 2.12 8.58
N TRP A 348 -12.56 2.91 9.01
CA TRP A 348 -12.19 3.09 10.41
C TRP A 348 -12.68 4.48 10.83
N TYR A 349 -13.28 4.59 12.01
CA TYR A 349 -13.78 5.84 12.57
C TYR A 349 -12.79 6.39 13.59
N ASP A 350 -12.56 7.69 13.58
CA ASP A 350 -11.65 8.34 14.54
C ASP A 350 -12.37 8.63 15.88
N ASP A 351 -13.70 8.71 15.87
CA ASP A 351 -14.53 8.85 17.07
C ASP A 351 -15.21 7.51 17.42
N ILE A 352 -15.10 7.09 18.68
CA ILE A 352 -15.73 5.85 19.14
C ILE A 352 -17.25 5.95 19.20
N SER A 353 -17.81 7.16 19.28
CA SER A 353 -19.25 7.36 19.27
C SER A 353 -19.89 7.01 17.91
N ASP A 354 -19.12 6.99 16.83
CA ASP A 354 -19.57 6.55 15.50
C ASP A 354 -19.91 5.05 15.44
N ILE A 355 -19.45 4.27 16.43
CA ILE A 355 -19.77 2.84 16.55
C ILE A 355 -20.77 2.55 17.68
N ASN A 356 -21.43 3.57 18.25
CA ASN A 356 -22.48 3.38 19.24
C ASN A 356 -23.59 2.47 18.70
N GLY A 357 -24.06 1.56 19.56
CA GLY A 357 -25.02 0.51 19.22
C GLY A 357 -24.40 -0.77 18.67
N ALA A 358 -23.11 -0.77 18.28
CA ALA A 358 -22.41 -1.99 17.92
C ALA A 358 -22.23 -2.91 19.13
N LYS A 359 -22.44 -4.22 18.93
CA LYS A 359 -22.28 -5.24 19.98
C LYS A 359 -20.83 -5.72 20.10
N PHE A 360 -20.07 -5.53 19.03
CA PHE A 360 -18.65 -5.86 18.96
C PHE A 360 -17.90 -4.64 18.45
N TYR A 361 -16.68 -4.45 18.95
CA TYR A 361 -15.79 -3.41 18.48
C TYR A 361 -14.39 -3.95 18.20
N GLN A 362 -13.70 -3.31 17.27
CA GLN A 362 -12.31 -3.54 16.94
C GLN A 362 -11.56 -2.21 17.02
N VAL A 363 -10.31 -2.25 17.46
CA VAL A 363 -9.45 -1.08 17.61
C VAL A 363 -8.24 -1.20 16.71
N ARG A 364 -7.88 -0.09 16.06
CA ARG A 364 -6.61 0.12 15.38
C ARG A 364 -5.82 1.18 16.11
N LEU A 365 -4.59 0.84 16.48
CA LEU A 365 -3.65 1.80 17.05
C LEU A 365 -2.61 2.16 15.98
N THR A 366 -2.40 3.46 15.77
CA THR A 366 -1.34 3.98 14.90
C THR A 366 -0.31 4.70 15.75
N PHE A 367 0.87 4.11 15.83
CA PHE A 367 2.04 4.66 16.51
C PHE A 367 2.85 5.48 15.51
N ARG A 368 3.13 6.75 15.83
CA ARG A 368 4.00 7.60 15.03
C ARG A 368 5.23 8.01 15.83
N SER A 369 6.38 7.52 15.40
CA SER A 369 7.69 7.89 15.95
C SER A 369 8.16 9.25 15.42
N ASN A 370 9.01 9.90 16.20
CA ASN A 370 9.68 11.12 15.82
C ASN A 370 11.07 10.79 15.27
N ILE A 371 11.26 11.03 13.97
CA ILE A 371 12.54 10.75 13.31
C ILE A 371 13.66 11.69 13.77
N GLN A 372 13.34 12.92 14.18
CA GLN A 372 14.32 13.93 14.55
C GLN A 372 14.91 13.66 15.95
N SER A 373 14.05 13.28 16.90
CA SER A 373 14.48 12.96 18.27
C SER A 373 14.82 11.48 18.46
N HIS A 374 14.59 10.63 17.45
CA HIS A 374 14.67 9.17 17.53
C HIS A 374 13.77 8.55 18.62
N GLU A 375 12.73 9.27 19.03
CA GLU A 375 11.79 8.81 20.05
C GLU A 375 10.66 7.99 19.42
N SER A 376 10.18 7.00 20.17
CA SER A 376 9.04 6.16 19.77
C SER A 376 7.91 6.25 20.79
N PRO A 377 6.64 6.24 20.34
CA PRO A 377 5.50 6.27 21.25
C PRO A 377 5.45 5.01 22.11
N ILE A 378 4.87 5.14 23.30
CA ILE A 378 4.79 4.04 24.28
C ILE A 378 3.32 3.87 24.68
N LEU A 379 2.84 2.63 24.67
CA LEU A 379 1.53 2.26 25.18
C LEU A 379 1.67 1.02 26.06
N SER A 380 1.29 1.16 27.32
CA SER A 380 1.30 0.07 28.30
C SER A 380 -0.11 -0.47 28.56
N ALA A 381 -1.13 0.39 28.51
CA ALA A 381 -2.52 -0.04 28.65
C ALA A 381 -3.46 0.80 27.79
N LEU A 382 -4.51 0.15 27.30
CA LEU A 382 -5.64 0.73 26.61
C LEU A 382 -6.92 0.16 27.23
N ALA A 383 -7.84 1.05 27.59
CA ALA A 383 -9.16 0.67 28.08
C ALA A 383 -10.25 1.40 27.30
N ILE A 384 -11.31 0.67 27.00
CA ILE A 384 -12.55 1.20 26.42
C ILE A 384 -13.67 0.81 27.36
N ALA A 385 -14.47 1.78 27.75
CA ALA A 385 -15.65 1.57 28.58
C ALA A 385 -16.90 1.73 27.73
N TRP A 386 -17.95 0.99 28.09
CA TRP A 386 -19.27 1.11 27.49
C TRP A 386 -20.34 1.14 28.59
N ARG A 387 -21.51 1.68 28.23
CA ARG A 387 -22.70 1.72 29.07
C ARG A 387 -23.96 1.53 28.22
N GLN A 388 -25.11 1.37 28.88
CA GLN A 388 -26.41 1.40 28.23
C GLN A 388 -26.92 2.83 28.06
#